data_AF-A0A520C1U6-F1
#
_entry.id   AF-A0A520C1U6-F1
#
_cell.length_a   1.000
_cell.length_b   1.000
_cell.length_c   1.000
_cell.angle_alpha   90.00
_cell.angle_beta   90.00
_cell.angle_gamma   90.00
#
_symmetry.space_group_name_H-M   'P 1'
#
loop_
_entity.id
_entity.type
_entity.pdbx_description
1 polymer ?
#
loop_
_entity_poly.entity_id
_entity_poly.type
_entity_poly.pdbx_seq_one_letter_code
_entity_poly.pdbx_strand_id
1 'polypeptide(L)' 'MASVNKVIIIGNVGKDPEVRYNPSGGAWCTLSLATTRNWKNRESGERQEETEWH' A
#
# COMPACT_ATOMS: atom_id res chain seq x y z
N MET A 1 17.57 -20.60 -13.39
CA MET A 1 17.99 -19.32 -12.78
C MET A 1 17.01 -19.01 -11.65
N ALA A 2 17.50 -18.81 -10.43
CA ALA A 2 16.67 -18.40 -9.31
C ALA A 2 16.67 -16.86 -9.23
N SER A 3 15.50 -16.25 -9.03
CA SER A 3 15.34 -14.81 -8.80
C SER A 3 14.51 -14.57 -7.54
N VAL A 4 14.63 -13.37 -6.97
CA VAL A 4 13.83 -12.95 -5.81
C VAL A 4 12.95 -11.78 -6.21
N ASN A 5 11.64 -11.92 -6.01
CA ASN A 5 10.68 -10.83 -6.03
C ASN A 5 10.15 -10.64 -4.61
N LYS A 6 10.40 -9.47 -4.00
CA LYS A 6 10.03 -9.16 -2.62
C LYS A 6 9.56 -7.71 -2.53
N VAL A 7 8.43 -7.51 -1.87
CA VAL A 7 7.88 -6.19 -1.52
C VAL A 7 7.74 -6.11 0.00
N ILE A 8 8.11 -4.98 0.59
CA ILE A 8 7.92 -4.66 2.01
C ILE A 8 7.20 -3.32 2.08
N ILE A 9 6.04 -3.28 2.73
CA ILE A 9 5.18 -2.09 2.84
C ILE A 9 4.94 -1.80 4.32
N ILE A 10 5.12 -0.55 4.72
CA ILE A 10 4.77 -0.05 6.06
C ILE A 10 3.88 1.16 5.83
N GLY A 11 2.63 1.06 6.25
CA GLY A 11 1.61 2.07 5.98
C GLY A 11 0.39 1.89 6.87
N ASN A 12 -0.62 2.71 6.62
CA ASN A 12 -1.88 2.68 7.36
C ASN A 12 -2.97 2.00 6.55
N VAL A 13 -3.86 1.29 7.23
CA VAL A 13 -5.05 0.70 6.60
C VAL A 13 -6.06 1.82 6.33
N GLY A 14 -6.47 1.99 5.06
CA GLY A 14 -7.37 3.09 4.67
C GLY A 14 -8.87 2.80 4.86
N LYS A 15 -9.24 1.54 4.99
CA LYS A 15 -10.61 1.08 5.25
C LYS A 15 -10.57 -0.29 5.90
N ASP A 16 -11.66 -0.69 6.54
CA ASP A 16 -11.75 -2.01 7.17
C ASP A 16 -11.36 -3.14 6.20
N PRO A 17 -10.60 -4.14 6.66
CA PRO A 17 -10.20 -5.29 5.85
C PRO A 17 -11.42 -6.00 5.24
N GLU A 18 -11.37 -6.28 3.95
CA GLU A 18 -12.45 -6.96 3.26
C GLU A 18 -12.15 -8.46 3.16
N VAL A 19 -12.82 -9.27 4.00
CA VAL A 19 -12.67 -10.73 4.01
C VAL A 19 -13.79 -11.38 3.19
N ARG A 20 -13.42 -12.26 2.26
CA ARG A 20 -14.36 -13.03 1.43
C ARG A 20 -14.05 -14.52 1.51
N TYR A 21 -15.09 -15.33 1.36
CA TYR A 21 -15.01 -16.79 1.32
C TYR A 21 -15.53 -17.28 -0.03
N ASN A 22 -14.83 -18.22 -0.66
CA ASN A 22 -15.36 -18.90 -1.84
C ASN A 22 -16.18 -20.14 -1.44
N PRO A 23 -17.04 -20.65 -2.34
CA PRO A 23 -17.80 -21.87 -2.09
C PRO A 23 -16.95 -23.12 -1.84
N SER A 24 -15.68 -23.14 -2.25
CA SER A 24 -14.74 -24.23 -1.96
C SER A 24 -14.09 -24.14 -0.57
N GLY A 25 -14.47 -23.16 0.26
CA GLY A 25 -14.03 -23.01 1.65
C GLY A 25 -12.74 -22.22 1.84
N GLY A 26 -12.14 -21.70 0.77
CA GLY A 26 -11.00 -20.78 0.84
C GLY A 26 -11.43 -19.36 1.24
N ALA A 27 -10.59 -18.72 2.05
CA ALA A 27 -10.76 -17.33 2.46
C ALA A 27 -9.65 -16.45 1.89
N TRP A 28 -9.97 -15.21 1.51
CA TRP A 28 -8.98 -14.17 1.22
C TRP A 28 -9.39 -12.85 1.85
N CYS A 29 -8.38 -12.01 2.09
CA CYS A 29 -8.54 -10.68 2.66
C CYS A 29 -7.91 -9.66 1.72
N THR A 30 -8.67 -8.64 1.34
CA THR A 30 -8.16 -7.49 0.60
C THR A 30 -7.91 -6.34 1.57
N LEU A 31 -6.69 -5.81 1.56
CA LEU A 31 -6.30 -4.62 2.30
C LEU A 31 -6.11 -3.46 1.32
N SER A 32 -6.25 -2.24 1.82
CA SER A 32 -5.83 -1.03 1.13
C SER A 32 -4.89 -0.27 2.05
N LEU A 33 -3.63 -0.11 1.66
CA LEU A 33 -2.58 0.47 2.48
C LEU A 33 -2.14 1.82 1.91
N ALA A 34 -2.22 2.86 2.73
CA ALA A 34 -1.69 4.18 2.42
C ALA A 34 -0.22 4.29 2.85
N THR A 35 0.64 4.72 1.92
CA THR A 35 2.02 5.14 2.21
C THR A 35 2.22 6.58 1.77
N THR A 36 2.68 7.44 2.66
CA THR A 36 2.81 8.88 2.39
C THR A 36 4.28 9.29 2.36
N ARG A 37 4.69 9.94 1.26
CA ARG A 37 6.02 10.54 1.10
C ARG A 37 5.91 12.06 1.22
N ASN A 38 6.81 12.64 2.00
CA ASN A 38 6.95 14.09 2.16
C ASN A 38 8.32 14.55 1.67
N TRP A 39 8.37 15.57 0.81
CA TRP A 39 9.62 16.15 0.33
C TRP A 39 9.50 17.65 0.08
N LYS A 40 10.65 18.33 -0.07
CA LYS A 40 10.70 19.73 -0.50
C LYS A 40 10.93 19.78 -1.99
N ASN A 41 10.08 20.46 -2.73
CA ASN A 41 10.28 20.71 -4.16
C ASN A 41 11.51 21.62 -4.34
N ARG A 42 12.43 21.22 -5.23
CA ARG A 42 13.69 21.94 -5.46
C ARG A 42 13.50 23.25 -6.25
N GLU A 43 12.45 23.34 -7.06
CA GLU A 43 12.15 24.49 -7.92
C GLU A 43 11.33 25.54 -7.17
N SER A 44 10.24 25.14 -6.51
CA SER A 44 9.37 26.07 -5.76
C SER A 44 9.81 26.30 -4.32
N GLY A 45 10.60 25.40 -3.74
CA GLY A 45 10.96 25.44 -2.32
C GLY A 45 9.82 25.05 -1.37
N GLU A 46 8.66 24.66 -1.88
CA GLU A 46 7.50 24.30 -1.07
C GLU A 46 7.57 22.84 -0.60
N ARG A 47 6.90 22.54 0.53
CA ARG A 47 6.72 21.15 0.98
C ARG A 47 5.59 20.52 0.17
N GLN A 48 5.86 19.33 -0.36
CA GLN A 48 4.89 18.50 -1.05
C GLN A 48 4.68 17.19 -0.27
N GLU A 49 3.46 16.69 -0.37
CA GLU A 49 2.99 15.44 0.22
C GLU A 49 2.30 14.64 -0.88
N GLU A 50 2.63 13.35 -0.99
CA GLU A 50 1.99 12.42 -1.92
C GLU A 50 1.70 11.11 -1.20
N THR A 51 0.48 10.61 -1.39
CA THR A 51 0.04 9.33 -0.82
C THR A 51 -0.19 8.33 -1.93
N GLU A 52 0.48 7.19 -1.84
CA GLU A 52 0.27 6.01 -2.67
C GLU A 52 -0.62 5.00 -1.94
N TRP A 53 -1.41 4.28 -2.73
CA TRP A 53 -2.33 3.24 -2.26
C TRP A 53 -1.94 1.88 -2.84
N HIS A 54 -1.76 0.90 -1.96
CA HIS A 54 -1.41 -0.49 -2.28
C HIS A 54 -2.53 -1.44 -1.93
#